data_AF-A0A7U7GCK6-F1
#
_entry.id   AF-A0A7U7GCK6-F1
#
_cell.length_a   1.000
_cell.length_b   1.000
_cell.length_c   1.000
_cell.angle_alpha   90.00
_cell.angle_beta   90.00
_cell.angle_gamma   90.00
#
_symmetry.space_group_name_H-M   'P 1'
#
loop_
_entity.id
_entity.type
_entity.pdbx_description
1 polymer ?
#
loop_
_entity_poly.entity_id
_entity_poly.type
_entity_poly.pdbx_seq_one_letter_code
_entity_poly.pdbx_strand_id
1 'polypeptide(L)'
;MGLLLDRSGSMTRHMALANQAMLALALALDLLPGVACWAAAFPGGGKHRIIPLKHFPERAFRIAGRFAVDSFGGTPLAGALLRAGWELIGRSEPRRLLIVATDGQPDQRDLTRSILARCRAGGLEVLGLGIGQSLDEMEDLFGRHDAVTIRTLQELAPMLFTLLERRLTQAA
;
A
#
# COMPACT_ATOMS: atom_id res chain seq x y z
N MET A 1 -10.63 -0.31 -2.55
CA MET A 1 -9.45 -0.07 -1.71
C MET A 1 -8.27 -0.88 -2.23
N GLY A 2 -7.08 -0.27 -2.26
CA GLY A 2 -5.82 -0.90 -2.64
C GLY A 2 -4.79 -0.86 -1.51
N LEU A 3 -4.00 -1.92 -1.40
CA LEU A 3 -2.87 -2.02 -0.48
C LEU A 3 -1.59 -2.31 -1.28
N LEU A 4 -0.55 -1.53 -1.05
CA LEU A 4 0.78 -1.75 -1.62
C LEU A 4 1.81 -1.92 -0.51
N LEU A 5 2.50 -3.06 -0.52
CA LEU A 5 3.58 -3.36 0.41
C LEU A 5 4.92 -3.30 -0.30
N ASP A 6 5.85 -2.53 0.25
CA ASP A 6 7.26 -2.60 -0.11
C ASP A 6 7.90 -3.88 0.46
N ARG A 7 8.64 -4.58 -0.39
CA ARG A 7 9.45 -5.75 -0.07
C ARG A 7 10.89 -5.56 -0.53
N SER A 8 11.39 -4.33 -0.56
CA SER A 8 12.80 -4.01 -0.83
C SER A 8 13.76 -4.80 0.08
N GLY A 9 15.04 -4.83 -0.27
CA GLY A 9 16.06 -5.55 0.52
C GLY A 9 16.18 -5.12 1.99
N SER A 10 15.79 -3.88 2.34
CA SER A 10 15.80 -3.43 3.75
C SER A 10 14.74 -4.12 4.60
N MET A 11 13.69 -4.66 3.97
CA MET A 11 12.61 -5.37 4.65
C MET A 11 12.95 -6.82 5.05
N THR A 12 14.12 -7.38 4.70
CA THR A 12 14.43 -8.82 4.88
C THR A 12 14.09 -9.36 6.27
N ARG A 13 14.42 -8.63 7.34
CA ARG A 13 14.17 -9.07 8.72
C ARG A 13 12.72 -8.89 9.18
N HIS A 14 11.93 -8.19 8.41
CA HIS A 14 10.62 -7.69 8.76
C HIS A 14 9.51 -8.25 7.85
N MET A 15 9.85 -8.88 6.72
CA MET A 15 8.89 -9.39 5.74
C MET A 15 7.82 -10.31 6.33
N ALA A 16 8.18 -11.22 7.24
CA ALA A 16 7.21 -12.13 7.86
C ALA A 16 6.07 -11.36 8.56
N LEU A 17 6.43 -10.31 9.32
CA LEU A 17 5.46 -9.49 10.03
C LEU A 17 4.67 -8.57 9.08
N ALA A 18 5.32 -8.06 8.03
CA ALA A 18 4.64 -7.24 7.02
C ALA A 18 3.59 -8.05 6.25
N ASN A 19 3.95 -9.29 5.89
CA ASN A 19 3.07 -10.25 5.24
C ASN A 19 1.86 -10.58 6.13
N GLN A 20 2.10 -10.82 7.43
CA GLN A 20 1.04 -11.06 8.41
C GLN A 20 0.10 -9.85 8.56
N ALA A 21 0.65 -8.64 8.67
CA ALA A 21 -0.14 -7.40 8.78
C ALA A 21 -1.02 -7.19 7.54
N MET A 22 -0.44 -7.37 6.34
CA MET A 22 -1.16 -7.25 5.07
C MET A 22 -2.27 -8.30 4.92
N LEU A 23 -2.00 -9.55 5.30
CA LEU A 23 -3.00 -10.61 5.27
C LEU A 23 -4.13 -10.34 6.27
N ALA A 24 -3.80 -9.96 7.51
CA ALA A 24 -4.79 -9.63 8.53
C ALA A 24 -5.71 -8.49 8.07
N LEU A 25 -5.13 -7.47 7.43
CA LEU A 25 -5.91 -6.37 6.89
C LEU A 25 -6.82 -6.81 5.74
N ALA A 26 -6.30 -7.59 4.80
CA ALA A 26 -7.09 -8.11 3.68
C ALA A 26 -8.25 -9.00 4.18
N LEU A 27 -8.02 -9.81 5.23
CA LEU A 27 -9.06 -10.60 5.88
C LEU A 27 -10.12 -9.72 6.54
N ALA A 28 -9.72 -8.66 7.24
CA ALA A 28 -10.66 -7.72 7.85
C ALA A 28 -11.50 -6.98 6.80
N LEU A 29 -10.87 -6.52 5.71
CA LEU A 29 -11.56 -5.83 4.61
C LEU A 29 -12.59 -6.72 3.91
N ASP A 30 -12.32 -8.02 3.77
CA ASP A 30 -13.27 -9.00 3.22
C ASP A 30 -14.54 -9.18 4.06
N LEU A 31 -14.54 -8.72 5.32
CA LEU A 31 -15.69 -8.75 6.23
C LEU A 31 -16.52 -7.47 6.18
N LEU A 32 -15.99 -6.37 5.63
CA LEU A 32 -16.68 -5.09 5.57
C LEU A 32 -17.60 -5.01 4.35
N PRO A 33 -18.93 -4.85 4.53
CA PRO A 33 -19.86 -4.68 3.42
C PRO A 33 -19.54 -3.42 2.61
N GLY A 34 -19.63 -3.51 1.29
CA GLY A 34 -19.39 -2.38 0.39
C GLY A 34 -17.91 -2.03 0.15
N VAL A 35 -16.97 -2.78 0.74
CA VAL A 35 -15.53 -2.58 0.52
C VAL A 35 -14.97 -3.66 -0.40
N ALA A 36 -14.51 -3.26 -1.58
CA ALA A 36 -13.73 -4.12 -2.46
C ALA A 36 -12.23 -3.92 -2.21
N CYS A 37 -11.48 -5.02 -2.01
CA CYS A 37 -10.06 -4.98 -1.67
C CYS A 37 -9.16 -5.59 -2.76
N TRP A 38 -8.09 -4.86 -3.10
CA TRP A 38 -6.98 -5.31 -3.92
C TRP A 38 -5.66 -5.14 -3.15
N ALA A 39 -4.72 -6.05 -3.30
CA ALA A 39 -3.42 -5.96 -2.64
C ALA A 39 -2.28 -6.44 -3.55
N ALA A 40 -1.13 -5.77 -3.47
CA ALA A 40 0.08 -6.19 -4.15
C ALA A 40 1.34 -5.84 -3.35
N ALA A 41 2.44 -6.51 -3.65
CA ALA A 41 3.77 -6.17 -3.15
C ALA A 41 4.69 -5.68 -4.29
N PHE A 42 5.68 -4.86 -3.97
CA PHE A 42 6.69 -4.38 -4.92
C PHE A 42 8.05 -4.32 -4.24
N PRO A 43 9.18 -4.51 -4.95
CA PRO A 43 9.31 -4.77 -6.38
C PRO A 43 8.87 -6.18 -6.81
N GLY A 44 8.44 -6.38 -8.05
CA GLY A 44 8.25 -7.70 -8.66
C GLY A 44 9.53 -8.27 -9.26
N GLY A 45 9.43 -9.41 -9.97
CA GLY A 45 10.58 -10.05 -10.63
C GLY A 45 11.22 -9.27 -11.80
N GLY A 46 10.76 -8.04 -12.07
CA GLY A 46 11.35 -7.14 -13.07
C GLY A 46 11.15 -5.67 -12.68
N LYS A 47 11.94 -4.77 -13.26
CA LYS A 47 11.82 -3.33 -13.01
C LYS A 47 10.39 -2.87 -13.29
N HIS A 48 9.77 -2.17 -12.34
CA HIS A 48 8.39 -1.66 -12.39
C HIS A 48 7.27 -2.72 -12.29
N ARG A 49 7.58 -3.99 -12.02
CA ARG A 49 6.54 -5.01 -11.82
C ARG A 49 6.08 -5.03 -10.35
N ILE A 50 4.86 -5.46 -10.14
CA ILE A 50 4.30 -5.79 -8.82
C ILE A 50 4.07 -7.29 -8.72
N ILE A 51 3.96 -7.81 -7.50
CA ILE A 51 3.48 -9.15 -7.20
C ILE A 51 2.02 -9.03 -6.74
N PRO A 52 1.05 -9.54 -7.51
CA PRO A 52 -0.35 -9.52 -7.07
C PRO A 52 -0.51 -10.44 -5.87
N LEU A 53 -0.97 -9.89 -4.74
CA LEU A 53 -1.30 -10.66 -3.54
C LEU A 53 -2.78 -11.05 -3.57
N LYS A 54 -3.65 -10.10 -3.92
CA LYS A 54 -5.11 -10.26 -3.97
C LYS A 54 -5.74 -9.41 -5.06
N HIS A 55 -6.64 -10.01 -5.84
CA HIS A 55 -7.56 -9.29 -6.73
C HIS A 55 -8.91 -9.01 -6.07
N PHE A 56 -9.66 -8.04 -6.59
CA PHE A 56 -10.97 -7.63 -6.07
C PHE A 56 -11.96 -8.78 -5.80
N PRO A 57 -12.20 -9.74 -6.72
CA PRO A 57 -13.20 -10.78 -6.49
C PRO A 57 -12.70 -11.92 -5.57
N GLU A 58 -11.41 -11.95 -5.25
CA GLU A 58 -10.83 -13.02 -4.44
C GLU A 58 -11.11 -12.82 -2.95
N ARG A 59 -11.14 -13.92 -2.20
CA ARG A 59 -11.22 -13.90 -0.74
C ARG A 59 -9.84 -14.18 -0.15
N ALA A 60 -9.34 -13.30 0.71
CA ALA A 60 -8.02 -13.36 1.33
C ALA A 60 -7.75 -14.71 2.02
N PHE A 61 -8.76 -15.31 2.67
CA PHE A 61 -8.60 -16.61 3.33
C PHE A 61 -8.25 -17.75 2.36
N ARG A 62 -8.69 -17.69 1.10
CA ARG A 62 -8.43 -18.73 0.08
C ARG A 62 -7.05 -18.60 -0.56
N ILE A 63 -6.47 -17.41 -0.49
CA ILE A 63 -5.22 -17.04 -1.17
C ILE A 63 -4.15 -16.58 -0.17
N ALA A 64 -4.30 -16.93 1.11
CA ALA A 64 -3.41 -16.50 2.19
C ALA A 64 -1.93 -16.81 1.90
N GLY A 65 -1.65 -17.93 1.24
CA GLY A 65 -0.30 -18.31 0.82
C GLY A 65 0.38 -17.31 -0.13
N ARG A 66 -0.37 -16.47 -0.87
CA ARG A 66 0.23 -15.44 -1.75
C ARG A 66 0.85 -14.29 -0.98
N PHE A 67 0.45 -14.07 0.27
CA PHE A 67 1.01 -13.03 1.12
C PHE A 67 2.40 -13.38 1.63
N ALA A 68 2.86 -14.63 1.51
CA ALA A 68 4.22 -15.03 1.89
C ALA A 68 5.23 -14.62 0.81
N VAL A 69 5.59 -13.34 0.78
CA VAL A 69 6.62 -12.79 -0.13
C VAL A 69 7.93 -12.50 0.61
N ASP A 70 9.05 -12.80 -0.04
CA ASP A 70 10.39 -12.49 0.47
C ASP A 70 10.83 -11.07 0.10
N SER A 71 11.89 -10.56 0.72
CA SER A 71 12.48 -9.27 0.32
C SER A 71 13.30 -9.40 -0.97
N PHE A 72 13.37 -8.36 -1.79
CA PHE A 72 14.13 -8.35 -3.04
C PHE A 72 14.37 -6.93 -3.54
N GLY A 73 15.58 -6.66 -4.06
CA GLY A 73 15.85 -5.48 -4.89
C GLY A 73 15.68 -4.12 -4.19
N GLY A 74 15.44 -3.09 -5.01
CA GLY A 74 15.23 -1.69 -4.59
C GLY A 74 13.74 -1.31 -4.48
N THR A 75 13.42 -0.02 -4.60
CA THR A 75 12.08 0.53 -4.32
C THR A 75 11.49 1.24 -5.54
N PRO A 76 11.04 0.51 -6.58
CA PRO A 76 10.48 1.08 -7.81
C PRO A 76 9.01 1.52 -7.61
N LEU A 77 8.78 2.40 -6.64
CA LEU A 77 7.46 2.86 -6.21
C LEU A 77 6.66 3.51 -7.35
N ALA A 78 7.31 4.25 -8.24
CA ALA A 78 6.67 4.86 -9.40
C ALA A 78 5.89 3.82 -10.25
N GLY A 79 6.52 2.68 -10.56
CA GLY A 79 5.87 1.61 -11.32
C GLY A 79 4.72 0.96 -10.54
N ALA A 80 4.91 0.76 -9.23
CA ALA A 80 3.88 0.20 -8.36
C ALA A 80 2.64 1.11 -8.27
N LEU A 81 2.84 2.41 -8.12
CA LEU A 81 1.77 3.41 -8.11
C LEU A 81 1.05 3.50 -9.45
N LEU A 82 1.78 3.47 -10.58
CA LEU A 82 1.15 3.47 -11.90
C LEU A 82 0.21 2.28 -12.07
N ARG A 83 0.68 1.09 -11.65
CA ARG A 83 -0.11 -0.13 -11.72
C ARG A 83 -1.30 -0.09 -10.76
N ALA A 84 -1.13 0.37 -9.54
CA ALA A 84 -2.24 0.52 -8.60
C ALA A 84 -3.28 1.55 -9.08
N GLY A 85 -2.82 2.68 -9.61
CA GLY A 85 -3.68 3.69 -10.22
C GLY A 85 -4.53 3.11 -11.36
N TRP A 86 -3.93 2.29 -12.24
CA TRP A 86 -4.66 1.58 -13.29
C TRP A 86 -5.76 0.65 -12.74
N GLU A 87 -5.46 -0.10 -11.69
CA GLU A 87 -6.42 -1.03 -11.07
C GLU A 87 -7.54 -0.32 -10.30
N LEU A 88 -7.26 0.86 -9.74
CA LEU A 88 -8.18 1.56 -8.83
C LEU A 88 -9.00 2.66 -9.51
N ILE A 89 -8.46 3.43 -10.46
CA ILE A 89 -9.17 4.60 -11.02
C ILE A 89 -10.37 4.18 -11.87
N GLY A 90 -10.31 3.03 -12.56
CA GLY A 90 -11.41 2.52 -13.39
C GLY A 90 -12.55 1.86 -12.61
N ARG A 91 -12.46 1.80 -11.28
CA ARG A 91 -13.43 1.14 -10.42
C ARG A 91 -14.72 1.94 -10.28
N SER A 92 -15.87 1.28 -10.24
CA SER A 92 -17.18 1.95 -10.10
C SER A 92 -17.45 2.44 -8.67
N GLU A 93 -16.66 2.00 -7.69
CA GLU A 93 -16.77 2.44 -6.31
C GLU A 93 -16.57 3.96 -6.20
N PRO A 94 -17.45 4.67 -5.47
CA PRO A 94 -17.45 6.13 -5.41
C PRO A 94 -16.23 6.70 -4.69
N ARG A 95 -15.60 5.88 -3.85
CA ARG A 95 -14.42 6.24 -3.08
C ARG A 95 -13.34 5.20 -3.24
N ARG A 96 -12.13 5.65 -3.60
CA ARG A 96 -10.99 4.80 -3.89
C ARG A 96 -9.83 5.26 -3.03
N LEU A 97 -9.38 4.39 -2.13
CA LEU A 97 -8.24 4.60 -1.25
C LEU A 97 -7.12 3.63 -1.63
N LEU A 98 -5.89 4.12 -1.68
CA LEU A 98 -4.65 3.37 -1.81
C LEU A 98 -3.77 3.64 -0.59
N ILE A 99 -3.37 2.60 0.13
CA ILE A 99 -2.36 2.69 1.19
C ILE A 99 -1.05 2.09 0.67
N VAL A 100 0.04 2.83 0.81
CA VAL A 100 1.40 2.42 0.44
C VAL A 100 2.22 2.32 1.71
N ALA A 101 2.67 1.11 2.07
CA ALA A 101 3.59 0.88 3.17
C ALA A 101 5.01 0.67 2.63
N THR A 102 5.97 1.48 3.05
CA THR A 102 7.37 1.42 2.61
C THR A 102 8.34 1.80 3.71
N ASP A 103 9.50 1.15 3.75
CA ASP A 103 10.61 1.45 4.67
C ASP A 103 11.78 2.19 4.00
N GLY A 104 11.65 2.50 2.70
CA GLY A 104 12.71 3.07 1.89
C GLY A 104 12.27 4.22 1.00
N GLN A 105 13.27 4.91 0.43
CA GLN A 105 13.04 5.98 -0.53
C GLN A 105 12.83 5.42 -1.93
N PRO A 106 11.95 6.02 -2.74
CA PRO A 106 11.71 5.55 -4.09
C PRO A 106 12.90 5.83 -5.01
N ASP A 107 13.22 4.89 -5.90
CA ASP A 107 14.34 4.99 -6.84
C ASP A 107 14.24 6.24 -7.76
N GLN A 108 13.03 6.73 -8.01
CA GLN A 108 12.74 7.87 -8.88
C GLN A 108 11.72 8.82 -8.20
N ARG A 109 12.20 9.70 -7.31
CA ARG A 109 11.35 10.61 -6.52
C ARG A 109 10.44 11.50 -7.39
N ASP A 110 10.98 12.18 -8.39
CA ASP A 110 10.19 13.10 -9.23
C ASP A 110 9.12 12.39 -10.05
N LEU A 111 9.44 11.21 -10.59
CA LEU A 111 8.47 10.39 -11.31
C LEU A 111 7.37 9.90 -10.37
N THR A 112 7.74 9.48 -9.15
CA THR A 112 6.80 9.08 -8.09
C THR A 112 5.82 10.22 -7.80
N ARG A 113 6.31 11.46 -7.59
CA ARG A 113 5.47 12.64 -7.36
C ARG A 113 4.51 12.92 -8.52
N SER A 114 5.01 12.85 -9.76
CA SER A 114 4.18 13.03 -10.95
C SER A 114 3.03 12.01 -11.02
N ILE A 115 3.32 10.75 -10.72
CA ILE A 115 2.31 9.68 -10.74
C ILE A 115 1.32 9.84 -9.59
N LEU A 116 1.77 10.21 -8.38
CA LEU A 116 0.89 10.52 -7.25
C LEU A 116 -0.09 11.64 -7.59
N ALA A 117 0.39 12.73 -8.20
CA ALA A 117 -0.45 13.84 -8.63
C ALA A 117 -1.52 13.39 -9.64
N ARG A 118 -1.14 12.55 -10.63
CA ARG A 118 -2.09 11.99 -11.60
C ARG A 118 -3.11 11.05 -10.97
N CYS A 119 -2.69 10.23 -10.01
CA CYS A 119 -3.60 9.35 -9.28
C CYS A 119 -4.66 10.16 -8.51
N ARG A 120 -4.22 11.20 -7.79
CA ARG A 120 -5.10 12.10 -7.04
C ARG A 120 -6.06 12.87 -7.94
N ALA A 121 -5.58 13.38 -9.07
CA ALA A 121 -6.43 14.01 -10.08
C ALA A 121 -7.50 13.04 -10.64
N GLY A 122 -7.23 11.74 -10.64
CA GLY A 122 -8.18 10.67 -10.97
C GLY A 122 -9.15 10.28 -9.84
N GLY A 123 -9.16 11.02 -8.72
CA GLY A 123 -10.01 10.75 -7.57
C GLY A 123 -9.53 9.61 -6.67
N LEU A 124 -8.26 9.22 -6.77
CA LEU A 124 -7.65 8.23 -5.87
C LEU A 124 -7.07 8.95 -4.64
N GLU A 125 -7.58 8.63 -3.45
CA GLU A 125 -6.95 8.99 -2.18
C GLU A 125 -5.72 8.09 -1.99
N VAL A 126 -4.53 8.68 -1.82
CA VAL A 126 -3.28 7.93 -1.64
C VAL A 126 -2.66 8.32 -0.30
N LEU A 127 -2.46 7.32 0.56
CA LEU A 127 -1.84 7.44 1.86
C LEU A 127 -0.49 6.72 1.88
N GLY A 128 0.57 7.41 2.31
CA GLY A 128 1.89 6.85 2.54
C GLY A 128 2.09 6.51 4.01
N LEU A 129 2.53 5.28 4.28
CA LEU A 129 2.95 4.79 5.58
C LEU A 129 4.45 4.46 5.53
N GLY A 130 5.25 5.31 6.17
CA GLY A 130 6.70 5.16 6.29
C GLY A 130 7.06 4.30 7.49
N ILE A 131 7.85 3.23 7.29
CA ILE A 131 8.31 2.34 8.35
C ILE A 131 9.76 2.71 8.68
N GLY A 132 10.01 3.25 9.88
CA GLY A 132 11.35 3.70 10.27
C GLY A 132 11.88 4.91 9.47
N GLN A 133 11.03 5.54 8.65
CA GLN A 133 11.36 6.72 7.86
C GLN A 133 11.06 8.02 8.63
N SER A 134 11.73 9.11 8.23
CA SER A 134 11.41 10.44 8.74
C SER A 134 10.04 10.91 8.25
N LEU A 135 9.27 11.55 9.13
CA LEU A 135 7.98 12.13 8.76
C LEU A 135 8.15 13.20 7.67
N ASP A 136 9.19 14.03 7.76
CA ASP A 136 9.44 15.10 6.77
C ASP A 136 9.63 14.52 5.36
N GLU A 137 10.31 13.39 5.22
CA GLU A 137 10.52 12.73 3.92
C GLU A 137 9.22 12.15 3.35
N MET A 138 8.35 11.64 4.22
CA MET A 138 7.05 11.13 3.84
C MET A 138 6.07 12.26 3.49
N GLU A 139 6.07 13.36 4.25
CA GLU A 139 5.27 14.55 3.96
C GLU A 139 5.70 15.24 2.67
N ASP A 140 7.00 15.25 2.37
CA ASP A 140 7.54 15.76 1.11
C ASP A 140 7.06 14.95 -0.12
N LEU A 141 6.85 13.65 0.04
CA LEU A 141 6.45 12.77 -1.05
C LEU A 141 4.92 12.63 -1.19
N PHE A 142 4.24 12.33 -0.07
CA PHE A 142 2.81 12.08 -0.04
C PHE A 142 2.01 13.33 0.36
N GLY A 143 2.61 14.34 0.97
CA GLY A 143 1.89 15.52 1.47
C GLY A 143 1.48 15.37 2.94
N ARG A 144 1.40 16.50 3.63
CA ARG A 144 1.24 16.58 5.11
C ARG A 144 0.03 15.85 5.68
N HIS A 145 -1.07 15.80 4.93
CA HIS A 145 -2.32 15.15 5.38
C HIS A 145 -2.43 13.67 4.99
N ASP A 146 -1.49 13.18 4.18
CA ASP A 146 -1.51 11.86 3.55
C ASP A 146 -0.26 11.04 3.89
N ALA A 147 0.59 11.54 4.79
CA ALA A 147 1.81 10.89 5.24
C ALA A 147 1.68 10.50 6.71
N VAL A 148 2.04 9.26 7.03
CA VAL A 148 2.12 8.75 8.39
C VAL A 148 3.38 7.91 8.52
N THR A 149 4.00 7.94 9.70
CA THR A 149 5.18 7.13 9.99
C THR A 149 4.96 6.27 11.22
N ILE A 150 5.50 5.06 11.18
CA ILE A 150 5.64 4.19 12.35
C ILE A 150 7.13 3.95 12.62
N ARG A 151 7.50 3.74 13.88
CA ARG A 151 8.90 3.49 14.24
C ARG A 151 9.29 2.06 13.95
N THR A 152 8.38 1.14 14.25
CA THR A 152 8.64 -0.29 14.17
C THR A 152 7.54 -0.99 13.38
N LEU A 153 7.87 -2.12 12.76
CA LEU A 153 6.92 -2.85 11.93
C LEU A 153 5.80 -3.52 12.76
N GLN A 154 6.00 -3.71 14.05
CA GLN A 154 4.98 -4.19 15.00
C GLN A 154 3.79 -3.23 15.06
N GLU A 155 4.01 -1.95 14.76
CA GLU A 155 2.98 -0.93 14.69
C GLU A 155 2.23 -0.94 13.35
N LEU A 156 2.68 -1.71 12.35
CA LEU A 156 2.11 -1.68 11.00
C LEU A 156 0.65 -2.09 10.99
N ALA A 157 0.32 -3.25 11.55
CA ALA A 157 -1.06 -3.71 11.65
C ALA A 157 -1.95 -2.71 12.41
N PRO A 158 -1.66 -2.33 13.68
CA PRO A 158 -2.55 -1.42 14.42
C PRO A 158 -2.65 -0.03 13.76
N MET A 159 -1.58 0.47 13.14
CA MET A 159 -1.64 1.73 12.39
C MET A 159 -2.53 1.60 11.15
N LEU A 160 -2.39 0.54 10.36
CA LEU A 160 -3.24 0.31 9.20
C LEU A 160 -4.73 0.23 9.58
N PHE A 161 -5.07 -0.44 10.68
CA PHE A 161 -6.43 -0.46 11.22
C PHE A 161 -6.91 0.93 11.64
N THR A 162 -6.09 1.69 12.37
CA THR A 162 -6.43 3.07 12.78
C THR A 162 -6.68 3.97 11.57
N LEU A 163 -5.84 3.86 10.54
CA LEU A 163 -5.98 4.61 9.30
C LEU A 163 -7.25 4.25 8.55
N LEU A 164 -7.57 2.95 8.51
CA LEU A 164 -8.81 2.47 7.94
C LEU A 164 -10.03 3.00 8.67
N GLU A 165 -10.07 2.89 9.99
CA GLU A 165 -11.19 3.39 10.80
C GLU A 165 -11.39 4.88 10.55
N ARG A 166 -10.33 5.68 10.64
CA ARG A 166 -10.40 7.14 10.38
C ARG A 166 -10.91 7.45 8.99
N ARG A 167 -10.36 6.78 7.97
CA ARG A 167 -10.76 7.06 6.58
C ARG A 167 -12.19 6.59 6.33
N LEU A 168 -12.57 5.39 6.73
CA LEU A 168 -13.91 4.83 6.49
C LEU A 168 -15.00 5.56 7.28
N THR A 169 -14.73 6.03 8.51
CA THR A 169 -15.71 6.75 9.33
C THR A 169 -15.89 8.23 8.94
N GLN A 170 -14.88 8.89 8.37
CA GLN A 170 -15.01 10.25 7.83
C GLN A 170 -15.95 10.36 6.61
N ALA A 171 -16.48 9.25 6.11
CA ALA A 171 -17.45 9.21 5.01
C ALA A 171 -18.91 8.98 5.48
N ALA A 172 -19.18 9.06 6.78
CA ALA A 172 -20.53 9.02 7.36
C ALA A 172 -21.00 10.42 7.78
#